data_AF-A0A485CR58-F1
#
_entry.id   AF-A0A485CR58-F1
#
_cell.length_a   1.000
_cell.length_b   1.000
_cell.length_c   1.000
_cell.angle_alpha   90.00
_cell.angle_beta   90.00
_cell.angle_gamma   90.00
#
_symmetry.space_group_name_H-M   'P 1'
#
loop_
_entity.id
_entity.type
_entity.pdbx_description
1 polymer ?
#
loop_
_entity_poly.entity_id
_entity_poly.type
_entity_poly.pdbx_seq_one_letter_code
_entity_poly.pdbx_strand_id
1 'polypeptide(L)' 'MSTLLNPYFGEFGGMYVPQILMPALRQLEEAVRQRAERSGVSGGIYRSAEKLRRSSHGAD' A
#
# COMPACT_ATOMS: atom_id res chain seq x y z
N MET A 1 -10.86 14.03 14.83
CA MET A 1 -10.67 12.79 14.07
C MET A 1 -9.99 13.16 12.77
N SER A 2 -8.69 12.86 12.59
CA SER A 2 -7.92 13.21 11.38
C SER A 2 -7.33 11.94 10.77
N THR A 3 -7.32 11.86 9.44
CA THR A 3 -6.52 10.89 8.67
C THR A 3 -5.15 11.47 8.39
N LEU A 4 -4.18 10.62 8.05
CA LEU A 4 -2.82 11.03 7.70
C LEU A 4 -2.66 11.29 6.21
N LEU A 5 -3.44 10.61 5.38
CA LEU A 5 -3.52 10.78 3.95
C LEU A 5 -4.90 11.35 3.57
N ASN A 6 -4.97 12.01 2.41
CA ASN A 6 -6.25 12.42 1.85
C ASN A 6 -7.02 11.17 1.40
N PRO A 7 -8.21 10.88 1.96
CA PRO A 7 -8.97 9.68 1.58
C PRO A 7 -9.76 9.87 0.28
N TYR A 8 -9.69 11.04 -0.36
CA TYR A 8 -10.40 11.37 -1.59
C TYR A 8 -9.45 11.53 -2.78
N PHE A 9 -9.91 11.04 -3.93
CA PHE A 9 -9.36 11.30 -5.25
C PHE A 9 -10.38 12.14 -6.04
N GLY A 10 -10.24 13.46 -5.97
CA GLY A 10 -11.28 14.38 -6.43
C GLY A 10 -12.53 14.25 -5.57
N GLU A 11 -13.68 13.97 -6.20
CA GLU A 11 -14.97 13.82 -5.51
C GLU A 11 -15.23 12.39 -5.01
N PHE A 12 -14.41 11.42 -5.42
CA PHE A 12 -14.59 10.01 -5.09
C PHE A 12 -13.66 9.58 -3.96
N GLY A 13 -14.15 8.71 -3.06
CA GLY A 13 -13.35 8.18 -1.95
C GLY A 13 -14.04 8.36 -0.60
N GLY A 14 -13.27 8.61 0.45
CA GLY A 14 -13.75 8.66 1.82
C GLY A 14 -13.72 7.29 2.52
N MET A 15 -14.30 7.22 3.73
CA MET A 15 -14.33 5.99 4.54
C MET A 15 -15.77 5.67 4.95
N TYR A 16 -16.54 5.11 4.04
CA TYR A 16 -17.93 4.69 4.27
C TYR A 16 -17.99 3.30 4.89
N VAL A 17 -17.59 3.21 6.16
CA VAL A 17 -17.54 1.94 6.91
C VAL A 17 -18.20 2.09 8.29
N PRO A 18 -18.63 0.99 8.93
CA PRO A 18 -19.03 1.01 10.33
C PRO A 18 -17.96 1.60 11.26
N GLN A 19 -18.39 2.40 12.25
CA GLN A 19 -17.49 3.12 13.16
C GLN A 19 -16.47 2.21 13.87
N ILE A 20 -16.83 0.96 14.15
CA ILE A 20 -15.97 -0.03 14.79
C ILE A 20 -14.71 -0.37 13.97
N LEU A 21 -14.74 -0.15 12.65
CA LEU A 21 -13.60 -0.43 11.77
C LEU A 21 -12.62 0.75 11.64
N MET A 22 -13.00 1.95 12.07
CA MET A 22 -12.15 3.14 11.98
C MET A 22 -10.77 2.98 12.65
N PRO A 23 -10.63 2.31 13.82
CA PRO A 23 -9.31 2.04 14.40
C PRO A 23 -8.41 1.19 13.50
N ALA A 24 -8.97 0.16 12.85
CA ALA A 24 -8.21 -0.73 11.98
C ALA A 24 -7.73 -0.01 10.72
N LEU A 25 -8.58 0.83 10.11
CA LEU A 25 -8.20 1.64 8.94
C LEU A 25 -7.05 2.60 9.24
N ARG A 26 -7.04 3.24 10.42
CA ARG A 26 -5.94 4.13 10.83
C ARG A 26 -4.63 3.37 11.05
N GLN A 27 -4.68 2.18 11.64
CA GLN A 27 -3.48 1.35 11.81
C GLN A 27 -2.88 0.95 10.46
N LEU A 28 -3.74 0.63 9.48
CA LEU A 28 -3.30 0.30 8.14
C LEU A 28 -2.68 1.51 7.42
N GLU A 29 -3.34 2.67 7.48
CA GLU A 29 -2.84 3.92 6.90
C GLU A 29 -1.43 4.26 7.43
N GLU A 30 -1.26 4.16 8.75
CA GLU A 30 0.02 4.38 9.42
C GLU A 30 1.10 3.40 8.93
N ALA A 31 0.79 2.10 8.86
CA ALA A 31 1.73 1.09 8.41
C ALA A 31 2.15 1.30 6.95
N VAL A 32 1.20 1.66 6.07
CA VAL A 32 1.46 1.94 4.65
C VAL A 32 2.34 3.19 4.50
N ARG A 33 2.06 4.26 5.25
CA ARG A 33 2.87 5.48 5.25
C ARG A 33 4.29 5.20 5.72
N GLN A 34 4.46 4.57 6.88
CA GLN A 34 5.78 4.19 7.39
C GLN A 34 6.53 3.30 6.41
N ARG A 35 5.84 2.37 5.75
CA ARG A 35 6.42 1.49 4.74
C ARG A 35 6.88 2.26 3.51
N ALA A 36 6.12 3.25 3.07
CA ALA A 36 6.46 4.14 1.96
C ALA A 36 7.65 5.05 2.31
N GLU A 37 7.75 5.52 3.56
CA GLU A 37 8.90 6.31 4.04
C GLU A 37 10.17 5.46 4.15
N ARG A 38 10.04 4.20 4.62
CA ARG A 38 11.18 3.27 4.80
C ARG A 38 11.69 2.66 3.50
N SER A 39 10.97 2.82 2.39
CA SER A 39 11.43 2.34 1.10
C SER A 39 11.14 3.35 0.02
N GLY A 40 12.14 3.65 -0.81
CA GLY A 40 11.84 3.73 -2.23
C GLY A 40 11.13 2.42 -2.60
N VAL A 41 9.81 2.49 -2.78
CA VAL A 41 8.87 1.36 -2.94
C VAL A 41 9.32 0.34 -4.02
N SER A 42 10.26 0.75 -4.85
CA SER A 42 11.03 -0.06 -5.81
C SER A 42 11.71 -1.32 -5.25
N GLY A 43 12.16 -1.36 -3.99
CA GLY A 43 13.11 -2.41 -3.57
C GLY A 43 12.55 -3.84 -3.43
N GLY A 44 11.42 -4.04 -2.74
CA GLY A 44 10.99 -5.38 -2.30
C GLY A 44 10.06 -6.12 -3.26
N ILE A 45 9.03 -5.40 -3.73
CA ILE A 45 8.01 -5.93 -4.63
C ILE A 45 8.54 -6.15 -6.06
N TYR A 46 9.37 -5.24 -6.57
CA TYR A 46 10.00 -5.43 -7.88
C TYR A 46 11.02 -6.56 -7.87
N ARG A 47 11.72 -6.80 -6.76
CA ARG A 47 12.65 -7.94 -6.65
C ARG A 47 11.94 -9.29 -6.76
N SER A 48 10.72 -9.41 -6.23
CA SER A 48 9.94 -10.64 -6.37
C SER A 48 9.42 -10.82 -7.80
N ALA A 49 8.92 -9.74 -8.42
CA ALA A 49 8.48 -9.77 -9.82
C ALA A 49 9.64 -10.06 -10.79
N GLU A 50 10.83 -9.52 -10.53
CA GLU A 50 12.01 -9.74 -11.34
C GLU A 50 12.55 -11.16 -11.23
N LYS A 51 12.57 -11.74 -10.01
CA LYS A 51 12.95 -13.14 -9.80
C LYS A 51 12.06 -14.09 -10.60
N LEU A 52 10.74 -13.83 -10.64
CA LEU A 52 9.80 -14.62 -11.43
C LEU A 52 10.01 -14.42 -12.95
N ARG A 53 10.27 -13.20 -13.40
CA ARG A 53 10.59 -12.93 -14.82
C ARG A 53 11.84 -13.67 -15.28
N ARG A 54 12.89 -13.69 -14.46
CA ARG A 54 14.16 -14.37 -14.76
C ARG A 54 14.02 -15.90 -14.77
N SER A 55 13.16 -16.48 -13.92
CA SER A 55 12.92 -17.94 -13.96
C SER A 55 12.18 -18.43 -15.20
N SER A 56 11.40 -17.57 -15.86
CA SER A 56 10.65 -17.93 -17.07
C SER A 56 11.46 -17.81 -18.37
N HIS A 57 12.65 -17.18 -18.36
CA HIS A 57 13.51 -16.99 -19.54
C HIS A 57 14.74 -17.92 -19.56
N GLY A 58 14.85 -18.87 -18.64
CA GLY A 58 16.01 -19.77 -18.52
C GLY A 58 15.77 -21.21 -18.98
N ALA A 59 14.80 -21.44 -19.87
CA ALA A 59 14.38 -22.78 -20.29
C ALA A 59 14.37 -22.99 -21.82
N ASP A 60 15.25 -22.28 -22.55
CA ASP A 60 15.55 -22.53 -23.97
C ASP A 60 17.05 -22.82 -24.14
#